data_AF-A0AAP8B1T7-F1
#
_entry.id   AF-A0AAP8B1T7-F1
#
_cell.length_a   1.000
_cell.length_b   1.000
_cell.length_c   1.000
_cell.angle_alpha   90.00
_cell.angle_beta   90.00
_cell.angle_gamma   90.00
#
_symmetry.space_group_name_H-M   'P 1'
#
loop_
_entity.id
_entity.type
_entity.pdbx_description
1 polymer ?
#
loop_
_entity_poly.entity_id
_entity_poly.type
_entity_poly.pdbx_seq_one_letter_code
_entity_poly.pdbx_strand_id
1 'polypeptide(L)' 'MHSFFIVLLIIDCIALITVVLLQEGKSNGLSGAISGGAEQLFGKQKQRGVDLFLHRLTIVLSIIFFVLMLGISYFNM' A
#
# COMPACT_ATOMS: atom_id res chain seq x y z
N MET A 1 -10.65 18.66 20.05
CA MET A 1 -10.33 17.23 19.86
C MET A 1 -10.61 16.74 18.44
N HIS A 2 -11.70 17.17 17.77
CA HIS A 2 -12.03 16.80 16.39
C HIS A 2 -10.95 17.17 15.34
N SER A 3 -10.40 18.39 15.41
CA SER A 3 -9.39 18.86 14.45
C SER A 3 -8.11 18.02 14.42
N PHE A 4 -7.74 17.41 15.55
CA PHE A 4 -6.55 16.56 15.63
C PHE A 4 -6.71 15.27 14.82
N PHE A 5 -7.85 14.60 14.93
CA PHE A 5 -8.14 13.39 14.16
C PHE A 5 -8.21 13.66 12.65
N ILE A 6 -8.79 14.79 12.25
CA ILE A 6 -8.83 15.21 10.84
C ILE A 6 -7.42 15.43 10.29
N VAL A 7 -6.55 16.11 11.05
CA VAL A 7 -5.16 16.33 10.63
C VAL A 7 -4.42 15.00 10.44
N LEU A 8 -4.58 14.06 11.39
CA LEU A 8 -4.01 12.71 11.27
C LEU A 8 -4.54 11.96 10.04
N LEU A 9 -5.85 12.03 9.79
CA LEU A 9 -6.48 11.38 8.64
C LEU A 9 -5.93 11.92 7.31
N ILE A 10 -5.78 13.25 7.20
CA ILE A 10 -5.24 13.89 5.99
C ILE A 10 -3.80 13.42 5.72
N ILE A 11 -2.97 13.33 6.77
CA ILE A 11 -1.59 12.85 6.64
C ILE A 11 -1.57 11.39 6.19
N ASP A 12 -2.43 10.55 6.77
CA ASP A 12 -2.54 9.13 6.43
C ASP A 12 -2.99 8.91 4.98
N CYS A 13 -3.95 9.71 4.49
CA CYS A 13 -4.36 9.72 3.08
C CYS A 13 -3.19 10.01 2.14
N ILE A 14 -2.40 11.05 2.42
CA ILE A 14 -1.26 11.44 1.58
C ILE A 14 -0.20 10.33 1.58
N ALA A 15 0.06 9.72 2.74
CA ALA A 15 0.98 8.59 2.87
C ALA A 15 0.49 7.37 2.08
N LEU A 16 -0.80 7.02 2.18
CA LEU A 16 -1.41 5.91 1.44
C LEU A 16 -1.29 6.11 -0.07
N ILE A 17 -1.66 7.28 -0.58
CA ILE A 17 -1.56 7.60 -2.01
C ILE A 17 -0.12 7.42 -2.49
N THR A 18 0.85 7.96 -1.75
CA THR A 18 2.27 7.86 -2.11
C THR A 18 2.73 6.40 -2.16
N VAL A 19 2.36 5.60 -1.16
CA VAL A 19 2.77 4.20 -1.06
C VAL A 19 2.09 3.33 -2.13
N VAL A 20 0.81 3.55 -2.44
CA VAL A 20 0.07 2.81 -3.48
C VAL A 20 0.64 3.09 -4.87
N LEU A 21 0.91 4.36 -5.19
CA LEU A 21 1.50 4.73 -6.48
C LEU A 21 2.87 4.06 -6.70
N LEU A 22 3.69 3.95 -5.64
CA LEU A 22 4.98 3.26 -5.69
C LEU A 22 4.85 1.74 -5.91
N GLN A 23 3.75 1.12 -5.51
CA GLN A 23 3.49 -0.30 -5.76
C GLN A 23 3.01 -0.55 -7.20
N GLU A 24 2.10 0.28 -7.71
CA GLU A 24 1.53 0.10 -9.06
C GLU A 24 2.58 0.36 -10.16
N GLY A 25 3.42 1.40 -10.02
CA GLY A 25 4.48 1.71 -10.99
C GLY A 25 5.62 0.68 -11.06
N LYS A 26 5.70 -0.24 -10.09
CA LYS A 26 6.70 -1.33 -10.06
C LYS A 26 6.13 -2.67 -10.53
N SER A 27 4.80 -2.79 -10.59
CA SER A 27 4.08 -3.98 -11.05
C SER A 27 3.90 -4.00 -12.57
N ASN A 28 4.93 -3.70 -13.36
CA ASN A 28 4.94 -3.92 -14.82
C ASN A 28 5.14 -5.41 -15.19
N GLY A 29 4.65 -6.33 -14.34
CA GLY A 29 4.86 -7.77 -14.43
C GLY A 29 4.36 -8.42 -15.71
N LEU A 30 3.45 -7.77 -16.46
CA LEU A 30 2.96 -8.30 -17.73
C LEU A 30 4.02 -8.28 -18.84
N SER A 31 4.90 -7.26 -18.89
CA SER A 31 6.02 -7.23 -19.84
C SER A 31 7.13 -8.22 -19.47
N GLY A 32 7.35 -8.48 -18.17
CA GLY A 32 8.34 -9.46 -17.70
C GLY A 32 7.94 -10.92 -17.92
N ALA A 33 6.65 -11.22 -17.82
CA ALA A 33 6.12 -12.58 -18.01
C ALA A 33 6.15 -13.04 -19.49
N ILE A 34 6.08 -12.11 -20.44
CA ILE A 34 6.04 -12.42 -21.88
C ILE A 34 7.45 -12.69 -22.45
N SER A 35 8.51 -12.10 -21.89
CA SER A 35 9.88 -12.26 -22.41
C SER A 35 10.70 -13.40 -21.78
N GLY A 36 10.18 -14.09 -20.75
CA GLY A 36 10.99 -14.94 -19.86
C GLY A 36 10.39 -16.31 -19.46
N GLY A 37 9.53 -16.90 -20.30
CA GLY A 37 8.74 -18.09 -19.96
C GLY A 37 9.51 -19.37 -19.55
N ALA A 38 10.80 -19.49 -19.87
CA ALA A 38 11.63 -20.65 -19.48
C ALA A 38 12.46 -20.42 -18.20
N GLU A 39 13.01 -19.21 -18.01
CA GLU A 39 13.83 -18.88 -16.84
C GLU A 39 13.01 -18.63 -15.57
N GLN A 40 11.76 -18.18 -15.67
CA GLN A 40 10.93 -17.84 -14.51
C GLN A 40 10.37 -19.06 -13.76
N LEU A 41 10.31 -20.23 -14.40
CA LEU A 41 9.84 -21.49 -13.79
C LEU A 41 10.91 -22.19 -12.93
N PHE A 42 12.20 -21.97 -13.22
CA PHE A 42 13.32 -22.57 -12.47
C PHE A 42 14.13 -21.55 -11.67
N GLY A 43 14.10 -20.28 -12.05
CA GLY A 43 14.68 -19.18 -11.29
C GLY A 43 13.70 -18.72 -10.24
N LYS A 44 13.89 -19.20 -9.00
CA LYS A 44 13.30 -18.62 -7.78
C LYS A 44 13.45 -17.10 -7.80
N GLN A 45 12.47 -16.37 -8.34
CA GLN A 45 12.38 -14.94 -8.15
C GLN A 45 11.89 -14.73 -6.71
N LYS A 46 12.85 -14.86 -5.80
CA LYS A 46 12.82 -14.32 -4.43
C LYS A 46 12.13 -12.97 -4.55
N GLN A 47 10.88 -12.89 -4.07
CA GLN A 47 10.13 -11.64 -4.04
C GLN A 47 11.10 -10.60 -3.48
N ARG A 48 11.45 -9.59 -4.29
CA ARG A 48 12.38 -8.54 -3.90
C ARG A 48 11.79 -7.98 -2.60
N GLY A 49 12.49 -8.15 -1.47
CA GLY A 49 11.89 -7.95 -0.13
C GLY A 49 11.24 -6.59 0.07
N VAL A 50 11.62 -5.60 -0.74
CA VAL A 50 11.02 -4.27 -0.85
C VAL A 50 9.55 -4.30 -1.27
N ASP A 51 9.16 -5.16 -2.22
CA ASP A 51 7.76 -5.30 -2.66
C ASP A 51 6.88 -5.88 -1.55
N LEU A 52 7.38 -6.91 -0.86
CA LEU A 52 6.69 -7.52 0.26
C LEU A 52 6.57 -6.54 1.44
N PHE A 53 7.59 -5.69 1.65
CA PHE A 53 7.57 -4.65 2.66
C PHE A 53 6.56 -3.54 2.33
N LEU A 54 6.58 -3.00 1.11
CA LEU A 54 5.62 -1.98 0.64
C LEU A 54 4.17 -2.49 0.72
N HIS A 55 3.95 -3.74 0.32
CA HIS A 55 2.63 -4.37 0.40
C HIS A 55 2.13 -4.48 1.86
N ARG A 56 2.97 -4.97 2.77
CA ARG A 56 2.63 -5.03 4.20
C ARG A 56 2.39 -3.64 4.80
N LEU A 57 3.20 -2.65 4.43
CA LEU A 57 3.07 -1.28 4.90
C LEU A 57 1.73 -0.66 4.47
N THR A 58 1.30 -0.96 3.25
CA THR A 58 -0.01 -0.51 2.72
C THR A 58 -1.17 -1.15 3.46
N ILE A 59 -1.09 -2.44 3.76
CA ILE A 59 -2.11 -3.13 4.55
C ILE A 59 -2.23 -2.47 5.93
N VAL A 60 -1.11 -2.16 6.58
CA VAL A 60 -1.10 -1.51 7.89
C VAL A 60 -1.68 -0.10 7.81
N LEU A 61 -1.25 0.74 6.87
CA LEU A 61 -1.81 2.08 6.67
C LEU A 61 -3.32 2.02 6.36
N SER A 62 -3.77 1.10 5.51
CA SER A 62 -5.20 0.96 5.19
C SER A 62 -6.05 0.60 6.42
N ILE A 63 -5.53 -0.24 7.33
CA ILE A 63 -6.21 -0.55 8.59
C ILE A 63 -6.30 0.71 9.47
N ILE A 64 -5.20 1.47 9.58
CA ILE A 64 -5.14 2.71 10.36
C ILE A 64 -6.13 3.74 9.81
N PHE A 65 -6.18 3.92 8.48
CA PHE A 65 -7.13 4.78 7.79
C PHE A 65 -8.58 4.45 8.18
N PHE A 66 -8.97 3.17 8.11
CA PHE A 66 -10.32 2.73 8.46
C PHE A 66 -10.66 2.99 9.92
N VAL A 67 -9.72 2.72 10.84
CA VAL A 67 -9.92 2.98 12.28
C VAL A 67 -10.06 4.48 12.55
N LEU A 68 -9.24 5.32 11.92
CA LEU A 68 -9.33 6.78 12.03
C LEU A 68 -10.65 7.31 11.46
N MET A 69 -11.08 6.80 10.30
CA MET A 69 -12.37 7.16 9.68
C MET A 69 -13.55 6.79 10.58
N LEU A 70 -13.58 5.57 11.10
CA LEU A 70 -14.65 5.12 12.00
C LEU A 70 -14.66 5.91 13.31
N GLY A 71 -13.48 6.20 13.87
CA GLY A 71 -13.34 7.04 15.05
C GLY A 71 -13.89 8.46 14.82
N ILE A 72 -13.52 9.10 13.71
CA ILE A 72 -14.06 10.41 13.34
C ILE A 72 -15.57 10.34 13.15
N SER A 73 -16.09 9.34 12.44
CA SER A 73 -17.53 9.18 12.21
C SER A 73 -18.33 9.05 13.51
N TYR A 74 -17.82 8.28 14.49
CA TYR A 74 -18.49 8.10 15.78
C TYR A 74 -18.44 9.35 16.67
N PHE A 75 -17.37 10.14 16.59
CA PHE A 75 -17.24 11.38 17.38
C PHE A 75 -17.87 12.61 16.69
N ASN A 76 -18.12 12.53 15.39
CA ASN A 76 -18.77 13.59 14.61
C ASN A 76 -20.31 13.45 14.59
N MET A 77 -20.84 12.25 14.87
CA MET A 77 -22.26 12.01 15.16
C MET A 77 -22.59 12.37 16.61
#